data_AF-A0A0L9VJV4-F1
#
_entry.id   AF-A0A0L9VJV4-F1
#
_cell.length_a   1.000
_cell.length_b   1.000
_cell.length_c   1.000
_cell.angle_alpha   90.00
_cell.angle_beta   90.00
_cell.angle_gamma   90.00
#
_symmetry.space_group_name_H-M   'P 1'
#
loop_
_entity.id
_entity.type
_entity.pdbx_description
1 polymer ?
#
loop_
_entity_poly.entity_id
_entity_poly.type
_entity_poly.pdbx_seq_one_letter_code
_entity_poly.pdbx_strand_id
1 'polypeptide(L)'
;MHDTVIDEDDEMTEAEDDPLSKLMTRLPRLKRATLELYLDLRVFGLAPHVSVYITLNDALEIIRVDKMLNISIIQLWCMYMDTIIIDQGQSSMYEFVEPQTIQPSGNTLESKQHYLQTWMDESKRDVYLVPYIDGSH
;
A
#
# COMPACT_ATOMS: atom_id res chain seq x y z
N MET A 1 -47.39 12.54 33.79
CA MET A 1 -46.15 13.31 34.06
C MET A 1 -45.10 12.30 34.44
N HIS A 2 -43.87 12.54 33.96
CA HIS A 2 -42.62 11.81 34.20
C HIS A 2 -42.43 10.52 33.38
N ASP A 3 -41.33 10.30 32.68
CA ASP A 3 -40.26 11.16 32.14
C ASP A 3 -39.60 10.28 31.06
N THR A 4 -39.41 10.78 29.85
CA THR A 4 -38.55 10.12 28.85
C THR A 4 -37.11 10.39 29.26
N VAL A 5 -36.50 9.42 29.92
CA VAL A 5 -35.04 9.38 30.14
C VAL A 5 -34.42 9.04 28.79
N ILE A 6 -33.85 10.06 28.15
CA ILE A 6 -32.92 9.88 27.04
C ILE A 6 -31.64 9.39 27.73
N ASP A 7 -31.32 8.11 27.53
CA ASP A 7 -30.03 7.55 27.94
C ASP A 7 -28.99 8.08 26.93
N GLU A 8 -28.57 9.33 27.13
CA GLU A 8 -27.32 9.87 26.60
C GLU A 8 -26.18 9.33 27.48
N ASP A 9 -25.94 8.02 27.45
CA ASP A 9 -24.71 7.44 27.99
C ASP A 9 -24.03 6.63 26.88
N ASP A 10 -23.23 7.41 26.15
CA ASP A 10 -21.85 7.09 25.87
C ASP A 10 -21.60 6.07 24.74
N GLU A 11 -21.98 6.51 23.54
CA GLU A 11 -21.33 6.16 22.27
C GLU A 11 -19.86 6.65 22.28
N MET A 12 -19.02 6.10 23.17
CA MET A 12 -17.59 6.42 23.31
C MET A 12 -16.75 5.15 23.44
N THR A 13 -17.01 4.16 22.59
CA THR A 13 -16.10 3.02 22.36
C THR A 13 -15.47 3.00 20.96
N GLU A 14 -15.64 4.04 20.14
CA GLU A 14 -15.08 4.07 18.78
C GLU A 14 -13.63 4.59 18.70
N ALA A 15 -13.08 5.19 19.75
CA ALA A 15 -11.76 5.82 19.69
C ALA A 15 -10.59 4.82 19.68
N GLU A 16 -10.77 3.58 20.18
CA GLU A 16 -9.72 2.55 20.08
C GLU A 16 -9.61 1.97 18.66
N ASP A 17 -10.58 2.20 17.79
CA ASP A 17 -10.60 1.66 16.43
C ASP A 17 -10.20 2.65 15.33
N ASP A 18 -9.96 3.93 15.65
CA ASP A 18 -9.50 4.91 14.67
C ASP A 18 -8.12 4.51 14.06
N PRO A 19 -8.06 4.21 12.74
CA PRO A 19 -6.82 3.82 12.08
C PRO A 19 -5.73 4.88 12.16
N LEU A 20 -6.12 6.16 12.18
CA LEU A 20 -5.16 7.27 12.24
C LEU A 20 -4.50 7.34 13.61
N SER A 21 -5.28 7.22 14.68
CA SER A 21 -4.78 7.12 16.07
C SER A 21 -3.85 5.92 16.23
N LYS A 22 -4.22 4.75 15.69
CA LYS A 22 -3.33 3.57 15.66
C LYS A 22 -2.02 3.88 14.96
N LEU A 23 -2.02 4.53 13.79
CA LEU A 23 -0.80 4.94 13.09
C LEU A 23 0.03 5.94 13.91
N MET A 24 -0.61 6.93 14.54
CA MET A 24 0.05 7.94 15.37
C MET A 24 0.84 7.31 16.53
N THR A 25 0.33 6.27 17.16
CA THR A 25 1.06 5.53 18.21
C THR A 25 2.30 4.80 17.69
N ARG A 26 2.39 4.52 16.39
CA ARG A 26 3.52 3.82 15.76
C ARG A 26 4.60 4.76 15.24
N LEU A 27 4.31 6.06 15.02
CA LEU A 27 5.28 7.04 14.51
C LEU A 27 6.61 7.10 15.31
N PRO A 28 6.62 7.03 16.66
CA PRO A 28 7.88 7.04 17.41
C PRO A 28 8.80 5.87 17.10
N ARG A 29 8.25 4.74 16.61
CA ARG A 29 9.06 3.58 16.18
C ARG A 29 9.75 3.85 14.86
N LEU A 30 9.02 4.43 13.89
CA LEU A 30 9.58 4.84 12.59
C LEU A 30 10.63 5.95 12.71
N LYS A 31 10.53 6.78 13.76
CA LYS A 31 11.59 7.76 14.09
C LYS A 31 12.91 7.09 14.52
N ARG A 32 12.85 5.89 15.11
CA ARG A 32 14.03 5.18 15.63
C ARG A 32 14.67 4.29 14.57
N ALA A 33 13.87 3.68 13.70
CA ALA A 33 14.34 2.84 12.62
C ALA A 33 13.31 2.79 11.47
N THR A 34 13.82 2.76 10.25
CA THR A 34 13.04 2.47 9.04
C THR A 34 12.51 1.04 9.10
N LEU A 35 11.26 0.84 8.65
CA LEU A 35 10.67 -0.48 8.52
C LEU A 35 11.05 -1.07 7.15
N GLU A 36 11.76 -2.18 7.14
CA GLU A 36 12.09 -2.92 5.93
C GLU A 36 11.08 -4.05 5.70
N LEU A 37 10.55 -4.15 4.48
CA LEU A 37 9.59 -5.15 4.04
C LEU A 37 10.12 -5.85 2.79
N TYR A 38 10.18 -7.18 2.81
CA TYR A 38 10.62 -7.95 1.66
C TYR A 38 9.49 -8.10 0.63
N LEU A 39 9.76 -7.75 -0.62
CA LEU A 39 8.84 -8.02 -1.73
C LEU A 39 8.86 -9.51 -2.03
N ASP A 40 7.72 -10.16 -1.91
CA ASP A 40 7.52 -11.52 -2.40
C ASP A 40 7.45 -11.48 -3.93
N LEU A 41 8.17 -12.39 -4.59
CA LEU A 41 8.20 -12.55 -6.04
C LEU A 41 6.79 -12.68 -6.63
N ARG A 42 5.85 -13.22 -5.84
CA ARG A 42 4.45 -13.40 -6.23
C ARG A 42 3.68 -12.09 -6.44
N VAL A 43 4.08 -10.99 -5.81
CA VAL A 43 3.33 -9.74 -5.87
C VAL A 43 3.64 -8.97 -7.15
N PHE A 44 4.91 -9.00 -7.59
CA PHE A 44 5.42 -8.05 -8.59
C PHE A 44 6.29 -8.65 -9.70
N GLY A 45 6.64 -9.94 -9.63
CA GLY A 45 7.48 -10.56 -10.65
C GLY A 45 8.92 -10.10 -10.67
N LEU A 46 9.37 -9.49 -9.58
CA LEU A 46 10.75 -9.07 -9.43
C LEU A 46 11.59 -10.19 -8.86
N ALA A 47 12.88 -10.20 -9.20
CA ALA A 47 13.85 -11.11 -8.62
C ALA A 47 13.78 -11.06 -7.08
N PRO A 48 14.03 -12.20 -6.40
CA PRO A 48 14.07 -12.20 -4.94
C PRO A 48 15.10 -11.18 -4.45
N HIS A 49 14.89 -10.61 -3.26
CA HIS A 49 15.75 -9.63 -2.56
C HIS A 49 15.51 -8.13 -2.84
N VAL A 50 14.35 -7.75 -3.38
CA VAL A 50 13.95 -6.34 -3.40
C VAL A 50 13.20 -6.02 -2.10
N SER A 51 13.67 -5.05 -1.33
CA SER A 51 13.00 -4.58 -0.11
C SER A 51 12.37 -3.20 -0.33
N VAL A 52 11.17 -3.00 0.24
CA VAL A 52 10.53 -1.70 0.40
C VAL A 52 10.86 -1.18 1.80
N TYR A 53 11.17 0.10 1.88
CA TYR A 53 11.52 0.78 3.11
C TYR A 53 10.46 1.82 3.44
N ILE A 54 9.84 1.71 4.61
CA ILE A 54 8.85 2.66 5.12
C ILE A 54 9.51 3.50 6.21
N THR A 55 9.61 4.80 5.94
CA THR A 55 10.21 5.80 6.81
C THR A 55 9.15 6.55 7.61
N LEU A 56 9.60 7.39 8.54
CA LEU A 56 8.72 8.34 9.22
C LEU A 56 8.03 9.31 8.26
N ASN A 57 8.73 9.76 7.20
CA ASN A 57 8.14 10.71 6.25
C ASN A 57 6.99 10.08 5.48
N ASP A 58 7.15 8.85 5.02
CA ASP A 58 6.09 8.11 4.32
C ASP A 58 4.82 8.00 5.19
N ALA A 59 4.99 7.69 6.49
CA ALA A 59 3.86 7.67 7.43
C ALA A 59 3.24 9.04 7.67
N LEU A 60 4.04 10.11 7.69
CA LEU A 60 3.53 11.48 7.80
C LEU A 60 2.78 11.93 6.54
N GLU A 61 3.13 11.43 5.35
CA GLU A 61 2.39 11.70 4.12
C GLU A 61 0.99 11.10 4.15
N ILE A 62 0.81 9.91 4.72
CA ILE A 62 -0.52 9.31 4.94
C ILE A 62 -1.41 10.21 5.81
N ILE A 63 -0.82 10.82 6.84
CA ILE A 63 -1.55 11.68 7.80
C ILE A 63 -1.83 13.06 7.20
N ARG A 64 -0.98 13.51 6.26
CA ARG A 64 -1.01 14.87 5.72
C ARG A 64 -1.65 14.88 4.34
N VAL A 65 -2.89 15.36 4.29
CA VAL A 65 -3.70 15.46 3.07
C VAL A 65 -3.07 16.36 1.98
N ASP A 66 -2.12 17.23 2.35
CA ASP A 66 -1.43 18.14 1.43
C ASP A 66 -0.16 17.56 0.78
N LYS A 67 0.15 16.29 1.06
CA LYS A 67 1.34 15.61 0.53
C LYS A 67 0.96 14.51 -0.44
N MET A 68 1.68 14.47 -1.55
CA MET A 68 1.65 13.34 -2.46
C MET A 68 2.25 12.12 -1.76
N LEU A 69 1.60 10.97 -1.88
CA LEU A 69 2.10 9.73 -1.29
C LEU A 69 3.37 9.29 -2.01
N ASN A 70 4.39 8.92 -1.25
CA ASN A 70 5.57 8.28 -1.80
C ASN A 70 5.21 6.93 -2.45
N ILE A 71 5.99 6.55 -3.45
CA ILE A 71 5.88 5.26 -4.13
C ILE A 71 6.00 4.08 -3.15
N SER A 72 6.76 4.24 -2.06
CA SER A 72 6.88 3.25 -0.98
C SER A 72 5.54 2.94 -0.30
N ILE A 73 4.66 3.94 -0.13
CA ILE A 73 3.32 3.76 0.43
C ILE A 73 2.40 3.04 -0.55
N ILE A 74 2.51 3.36 -1.84
CA ILE A 74 1.76 2.67 -2.89
C ILE A 74 2.18 1.20 -2.95
N GLN A 75 3.47 0.90 -2.90
CA GLN A 75 3.99 -0.47 -2.82
C GLN A 75 3.47 -1.21 -1.58
N LEU A 76 3.50 -0.56 -0.40
CA LEU A 76 2.95 -1.12 0.83
C LEU A 76 1.46 -1.46 0.70
N TRP A 77 0.68 -0.58 0.08
CA TRP A 77 -0.74 -0.81 -0.17
C TRP A 77 -0.97 -1.98 -1.12
N CYS A 78 -0.19 -2.08 -2.20
CA CYS A 78 -0.26 -3.24 -3.11
C CYS A 78 0.04 -4.56 -2.39
N MET A 79 1.07 -4.62 -1.53
CA MET A 79 1.38 -5.81 -0.75
C MET A 79 0.24 -6.19 0.21
N TYR A 80 -0.35 -5.20 0.87
CA TYR A 80 -1.50 -5.42 1.74
C TYR A 80 -2.70 -5.97 0.96
N MET A 81 -3.03 -5.35 -0.19
CA MET A 81 -4.14 -5.78 -1.03
C MET A 81 -3.91 -7.17 -1.62
N ASP A 82 -2.68 -7.51 -2.00
CA ASP A 82 -2.32 -8.86 -2.44
C ASP A 82 -2.59 -9.90 -1.35
N THR A 83 -2.24 -9.58 -0.09
CA THR A 83 -2.58 -10.43 1.06
C THR A 83 -4.09 -10.68 1.15
N ILE A 84 -4.90 -9.63 0.98
CA ILE A 84 -6.37 -9.75 0.99
C ILE A 84 -6.88 -10.58 -0.19
N ILE A 85 -6.32 -10.40 -1.40
CA ILE A 85 -6.67 -11.18 -2.59
C ILE A 85 -6.36 -12.67 -2.40
N ILE A 86 -5.21 -12.98 -1.80
CA ILE A 86 -4.82 -14.35 -1.46
C ILE A 86 -5.79 -14.96 -0.45
N ASP A 87 -6.11 -14.22 0.62
CA ASP A 87 -7.01 -14.68 1.67
C ASP A 87 -8.43 -14.95 1.14
N GLN A 88 -8.85 -14.22 0.11
CA GLN A 88 -10.13 -14.43 -0.59
C GLN A 88 -10.07 -15.52 -1.68
N GLY A 89 -8.91 -16.12 -1.94
CA GLY A 89 -8.73 -17.15 -2.96
C GLY A 89 -8.82 -16.60 -4.39
N GLN A 90 -8.56 -15.32 -4.60
CA GLN A 90 -8.67 -14.64 -5.90
C GLN A 90 -7.31 -14.37 -6.57
N SER A 91 -6.23 -14.94 -6.04
CA SER A 91 -4.86 -14.72 -6.53
C SER A 91 -4.59 -15.26 -7.94
N SER A 92 -5.49 -16.08 -8.50
CA SER A 92 -5.41 -16.49 -9.92
C SER A 92 -5.96 -15.43 -10.88
N MET A 93 -6.75 -14.49 -10.40
CA MET A 93 -7.47 -13.50 -11.23
C MET A 93 -6.79 -12.13 -11.20
N TYR A 94 -6.36 -11.68 -10.02
CA TYR A 94 -5.83 -10.33 -9.81
C TYR A 94 -4.33 -10.35 -9.53
N GLU A 95 -3.64 -9.31 -10.01
CA GLU A 95 -2.22 -9.08 -9.70
C GLU A 95 -1.84 -7.61 -9.88
N PHE A 96 -0.75 -7.21 -9.23
CA PHE A 96 -0.25 -5.83 -9.25
C PHE A 96 0.99 -5.69 -10.13
N VAL A 97 1.11 -4.50 -10.73
CA VAL A 97 2.31 -4.06 -11.44
C VAL A 97 3.14 -3.21 -10.50
N GLU A 98 4.46 -3.44 -10.52
CA GLU A 98 5.38 -2.78 -9.60
C GLU A 98 5.58 -1.30 -9.96
N PRO A 99 5.15 -0.35 -9.12
CA PRO A 99 5.20 1.08 -9.43
C PRO A 99 6.62 1.56 -9.72
N GLN A 100 7.63 1.09 -8.96
CA GLN A 100 9.01 1.53 -9.09
C GLN A 100 9.59 1.19 -10.47
N THR A 101 9.15 0.07 -11.06
CA THR A 101 9.63 -0.40 -12.36
C THR A 101 8.99 0.36 -13.52
N ILE A 102 7.73 0.78 -13.36
CA ILE A 102 6.99 1.49 -14.43
C ILE A 102 7.05 3.01 -14.35
N GLN A 103 7.52 3.58 -13.24
CA GLN A 103 7.58 5.03 -13.07
C GLN A 103 8.43 5.70 -14.16
N PRO A 104 8.15 6.97 -14.53
CA PRO A 104 8.91 7.68 -15.56
C PRO A 104 10.38 7.92 -15.21
N SER A 105 10.67 8.16 -13.92
CA SER A 105 12.01 8.48 -13.45
C SER A 105 12.89 7.23 -13.38
N GLY A 106 14.10 7.30 -13.92
CA GLY A 106 15.10 6.23 -13.79
C GLY A 106 14.87 4.97 -14.65
N ASN A 107 13.77 4.88 -15.40
CA ASN A 107 13.46 3.73 -16.25
C ASN A 107 13.33 4.12 -17.72
N THR A 108 13.84 3.29 -18.63
CA THR A 108 13.68 3.49 -20.07
C THR A 108 12.33 2.96 -20.54
N LEU A 109 11.85 3.40 -21.71
CA LEU A 109 10.64 2.81 -22.30
C LEU A 109 10.81 1.30 -22.53
N GLU A 110 11.99 0.89 -23.01
CA GLU A 110 12.33 -0.50 -23.28
C GLU A 110 12.31 -1.36 -22.01
N SER A 111 12.89 -0.88 -20.89
CA SER A 111 12.89 -1.64 -19.63
C SER A 111 11.48 -1.84 -19.09
N LYS A 112 10.63 -0.82 -19.21
CA LYS A 112 9.21 -0.87 -18.81
C LYS A 112 8.42 -1.85 -19.66
N GLN A 113 8.60 -1.80 -20.98
CA GLN A 113 7.94 -2.73 -21.90
C GLN A 113 8.39 -4.16 -21.64
N HIS A 114 9.68 -4.39 -21.47
CA HIS A 114 10.23 -5.70 -21.18
C HIS A 114 9.67 -6.28 -19.88
N TYR A 115 9.64 -5.49 -18.80
CA TYR A 115 9.05 -5.90 -17.52
C TYR A 115 7.57 -6.31 -17.68
N LEU A 116 6.75 -5.45 -18.28
CA LEU A 116 5.32 -5.72 -18.43
C LEU A 116 5.06 -6.95 -19.30
N GLN A 117 5.79 -7.10 -20.41
CA GLN A 117 5.63 -8.25 -21.31
C GLN A 117 6.02 -9.56 -20.62
N THR A 118 7.19 -9.61 -19.98
CA THR A 118 7.65 -10.80 -19.26
C THR A 118 6.67 -11.13 -18.13
N TRP A 119 6.29 -10.14 -17.34
CA TRP A 119 5.45 -10.40 -16.17
C TRP A 119 4.06 -10.90 -16.54
N MET A 120 3.42 -10.27 -17.54
CA MET A 120 2.09 -10.69 -18.00
C MET A 120 2.11 -12.06 -18.69
N ASP A 121 3.19 -12.41 -19.39
CA ASP A 121 3.34 -13.74 -20.01
C ASP A 121 3.55 -14.85 -18.99
N GLU A 122 4.32 -14.57 -17.94
CA GLU A 122 4.60 -15.54 -16.87
C GLU A 122 3.40 -15.72 -15.94
N SER A 123 2.76 -14.63 -15.52
CA SER A 123 1.71 -14.69 -14.51
C SER A 123 0.35 -15.09 -15.08
N LYS A 124 0.00 -14.69 -16.31
CA LYS A 124 -1.24 -15.09 -17.00
C LYS A 124 -2.50 -14.80 -16.20
N ARG A 125 -2.53 -13.67 -15.50
CA ARG A 125 -3.70 -13.21 -14.76
C ARG A 125 -4.70 -12.53 -15.67
N ASP A 126 -5.96 -12.52 -15.25
CA ASP A 126 -7.04 -11.91 -16.01
C ASP A 126 -7.07 -10.37 -15.83
N VAL A 127 -6.69 -9.90 -14.64
CA VAL A 127 -6.77 -8.49 -14.24
C VAL A 127 -5.45 -8.02 -13.65
N TYR A 128 -4.88 -6.97 -14.24
CA TYR A 128 -3.68 -6.30 -13.75
C TYR A 128 -4.01 -4.92 -13.20
N LEU A 129 -3.60 -4.66 -11.97
CA LEU A 129 -3.74 -3.39 -11.28
C LEU A 129 -2.44 -2.61 -11.42
N VAL A 130 -2.51 -1.43 -12.04
CA VAL A 130 -1.33 -0.63 -12.41
C VAL A 130 -1.37 0.71 -11.69
N PRO A 131 -0.59 0.91 -10.62
CA PRO A 131 -0.51 2.21 -9.97
C PRO A 131 0.22 3.19 -10.89
N TYR A 132 -0.44 4.27 -11.26
CA TYR A 132 0.11 5.30 -12.13
C TYR A 132 0.61 6.48 -11.29
N ILE A 133 1.84 6.93 -11.54
CA ILE A 133 2.47 8.04 -10.82
C ILE A 133 3.07 8.98 -11.87
N ASP A 134 2.56 10.21 -11.92
CA ASP A 134 3.03 11.25 -12.84
C ASP A 134 3.16 12.60 -12.14
N GLY A 135 4.31 12.82 -11.47
CA GLY A 135 4.88 14.10 -11.03
C GLY A 135 4.01 15.09 -10.24
N SER A 136 2.74 14.78 -10.05
CA SER A 136 1.64 15.67 -9.71
C SER A 136 0.33 14.91 -9.45
N HIS A 137 0.21 13.66 -9.93
CA HIS A 137 -0.96 12.79 -9.80
C HIS A 137 -0.53 11.34 -9.58
#